data_AF-A0A257WZC7-F1
#
_entry.id   AF-A0A257WZC7-F1
#
_cell.length_a   1.000
_cell.length_b   1.000
_cell.length_c   1.000
_cell.angle_alpha   90.00
_cell.angle_beta   90.00
_cell.angle_gamma   90.00
#
_symmetry.space_group_name_H-M   'P 1'
#
loop_
_entity.id
_entity.type
_entity.pdbx_description
1 polymer ?
#
loop_
_entity_poly.entity_id
_entity_poly.type
_entity_poly.pdbx_seq_one_letter_code
_entity_poly.pdbx_strand_id
1 'polypeptide(L)' 'EGGFATAMMLKDLKLAQEAAARAGAATPMGAQAEALYALFEANGFGGKDFSAIIELMRGRLDTLQAG' A
#
# COMPACT_ATOMS: atom_id res chain seq x y z
N GLU A 1 2.68 -7.06 -15.93
CA GLU A 1 1.98 -5.78 -15.74
C GLU A 1 0.68 -6.06 -15.00
N GLY A 2 0.45 -5.39 -13.88
CA GLY A 2 -0.79 -5.49 -13.14
C GLY A 2 -1.54 -4.18 -13.30
N GLY A 3 -2.86 -4.25 -13.48
CA GLY A 3 -3.69 -3.10 -13.82
C GLY A 3 -3.77 -2.02 -12.74
N PHE A 4 -3.24 -2.27 -11.55
CA PHE A 4 -3.32 -1.33 -10.43
C PHE A 4 -2.01 -1.25 -9.64
N ALA A 5 -1.27 -0.16 -9.84
CA ALA A 5 0.01 0.08 -9.20
C ALA A 5 -0.13 0.35 -7.69
N THR A 6 0.87 -0.06 -6.93
CA THR A 6 1.01 0.17 -5.48
C THR A 6 0.84 1.64 -5.12
N ALA A 7 1.41 2.55 -5.91
CA ALA A 7 1.27 4.00 -5.70
C ALA A 7 -0.19 4.46 -5.80
N MET A 8 -0.99 3.87 -6.70
CA MET A 8 -2.42 4.18 -6.80
C MET A 8 -3.20 3.64 -5.60
N MET A 9 -2.89 2.43 -5.15
CA MET A 9 -3.49 1.87 -3.94
C MET A 9 -3.18 2.72 -2.70
N LEU A 10 -1.93 3.19 -2.55
CA LEU A 10 -1.56 4.07 -1.44
C LEU A 10 -2.33 5.38 -1.49
N LYS A 11 -2.48 5.98 -2.67
CA LYS A 11 -3.28 7.20 -2.84
C LYS A 11 -4.73 7.00 -2.38
N ASP A 12 -5.36 5.88 -2.76
CA ASP A 12 -6.74 5.59 -2.38
C ASP A 12 -6.89 5.32 -0.88
N LEU A 13 -5.90 4.66 -0.25
CA LEU A 13 -5.86 4.46 1.20
C LEU A 13 -5.76 5.78 1.97
N LYS A 14 -4.94 6.72 1.50
CA LYS A 14 -4.86 8.08 2.09
C LYS A 14 -6.20 8.80 1.99
N LEU A 15 -6.86 8.75 0.83
CA LEU A 15 -8.19 9.33 0.65
C LEU A 15 -9.23 8.67 1.57
N ALA A 16 -9.16 7.35 1.77
CA ALA A 16 -10.02 6.63 2.69
C ALA A 16 -9.78 7.03 4.16
N GLN A 17 -8.52 7.21 4.58
CA GLN A 17 -8.20 7.70 5.93
C GLN A 17 -8.65 9.14 6.16
N GLU A 18 -8.48 10.02 5.16
CA GLU A 18 -9.00 11.39 5.22
C GLU A 18 -10.54 11.41 5.37
N ALA A 19 -11.24 10.57 4.61
CA ALA A 19 -12.69 10.44 4.70
C ALA A 19 -13.13 9.89 6.07
N ALA A 20 -12.44 8.87 6.59
CA ALA A 20 -12.71 8.31 7.91
C ALA A 20 -12.50 9.35 9.03
N ALA A 21 -11.43 10.15 8.95
CA ALA A 21 -11.16 11.24 9.88
C ALA A 21 -12.27 12.30 9.86
N ARG A 22 -12.74 12.70 8.66
CA ARG A 22 -13.86 13.65 8.52
C ARG A 22 -15.18 13.08 9.04
N ALA A 23 -15.38 11.77 8.94
CA ALA A 23 -16.57 11.08 9.43
C ALA A 23 -16.51 10.73 10.93
N GLY A 24 -15.38 10.98 11.61
CA GLY A 24 -15.18 10.56 13.00
C GLY A 24 -15.11 9.04 13.18
N ALA A 25 -14.79 8.29 12.13
CA ALA A 25 -14.76 6.83 12.14
C ALA A 25 -13.34 6.31 12.38
N ALA A 26 -13.16 5.44 13.37
CA ALA A 26 -11.91 4.74 13.60
C ALA A 26 -11.74 3.58 12.60
N THR A 27 -10.67 3.59 11.81
CA THR A 27 -10.35 2.53 10.84
C THR A 27 -8.95 1.95 11.08
N PRO A 28 -8.71 1.31 12.24
CA PRO A 28 -7.35 0.87 12.62
C PRO A 28 -6.72 -0.07 11.60
N MET A 29 -7.49 -0.97 10.99
CA MET A 29 -6.99 -1.83 9.91
C MET A 29 -6.65 -1.04 8.64
N GLY A 30 -7.39 0.02 8.34
CA GLY A 30 -7.12 0.91 7.20
C GLY A 30 -5.83 1.71 7.40
N ALA A 31 -5.60 2.25 8.60
CA ALA A 31 -4.37 2.93 8.94
C ALA A 31 -3.14 2.02 8.85
N GLN A 32 -3.26 0.77 9.31
CA GLN A 32 -2.19 -0.23 9.16
C GLN A 32 -1.96 -0.59 7.68
N ALA A 33 -3.02 -0.72 6.89
CA ALA A 33 -2.89 -0.94 5.46
C ALA A 33 -2.15 0.22 4.78
N GLU A 34 -2.54 1.48 5.05
CA GLU A 34 -1.83 2.66 4.51
C GLU A 34 -0.34 2.63 4.85
N ALA A 35 0.01 2.37 6.11
CA ALA A 35 1.40 2.31 6.55
C ALA A 35 2.20 1.22 5.82
N LEU A 36 1.62 0.04 5.59
CA LEU A 36 2.27 -1.05 4.86
C LEU A 36 2.47 -0.71 3.38
N TYR A 37 1.47 -0.09 2.73
CA TYR A 37 1.60 0.36 1.34
C TYR A 37 2.61 1.51 1.18
N ALA A 38 2.68 2.42 2.15
CA ALA A 38 3.68 3.48 2.18
C ALA A 38 5.10 2.92 2.34
N LEU A 39 5.28 1.93 3.22
CA LEU A 39 6.55 1.22 3.35
C LEU A 39 6.92 0.51 2.04
N PHE A 40 5.98 -0.20 1.42
CA PHE A 40 6.23 -0.94 0.19
C PHE A 40 6.61 -0.02 -0.98
N GLU A 41 5.93 1.12 -1.13
CA GLU A 41 6.30 2.15 -2.10
C GLU A 41 7.70 2.72 -1.82
N ALA A 42 8.00 3.06 -0.56
CA ALA A 42 9.30 3.59 -0.14
C ALA A 42 10.48 2.62 -0.38
N ASN A 43 10.21 1.31 -0.46
CA ASN A 43 11.18 0.29 -0.85
C ASN A 43 11.37 0.18 -2.39
N GLY A 44 10.82 1.10 -3.18
CA GLY A 44 10.98 1.14 -4.64
C GLY A 44 9.98 0.28 -5.41
N PHE A 45 8.91 -0.18 -4.77
CA PHE A 45 7.90 -1.05 -5.40
C PHE A 45 6.61 -0.31 -5.80
N GLY A 46 6.62 1.03 -5.83
CA GLY A 46 5.45 1.85 -6.19
C GLY A 46 4.84 1.52 -7.56
N GLY A 47 5.66 1.13 -8.53
CA GLY A 47 5.23 0.72 -9.87
C GLY A 47 4.79 -0.74 -9.99
N LYS A 48 4.92 -1.56 -8.94
CA LYS A 48 4.44 -2.95 -8.94
C LYS A 48 2.93 -3.00 -8.73
N ASP A 49 2.32 -4.10 -9.16
CA ASP A 49 0.93 -4.39 -8.84
C ASP A 49 0.73 -4.37 -7.31
N PHE A 50 -0.39 -3.82 -6.85
CA PHE A 50 -0.72 -3.72 -5.43
C PHE A 50 -0.65 -5.08 -4.70
N SER A 51 -0.97 -6.18 -5.38
CA SER A 51 -0.91 -7.53 -4.80
C SER A 51 0.51 -7.98 -4.46
N ALA A 52 1.55 -7.36 -5.05
CA ALA A 52 2.95 -7.67 -4.76
C ALA A 52 3.36 -7.37 -3.31
N ILE A 53 2.56 -6.58 -2.58
CA ILE A 53 2.75 -6.36 -1.13
C ILE A 53 2.72 -7.68 -0.33
N ILE A 54 2.13 -8.76 -0.87
CA ILE A 54 2.17 -10.07 -0.21
C ILE A 54 3.60 -10.60 -0.03
N GLU A 55 4.53 -10.21 -0.90
CA GLU A 55 5.94 -10.60 -0.77
C GLU A 55 6.65 -9.83 0.36
N LEU A 56 6.22 -8.60 0.67
CA LEU A 56 6.63 -7.91 1.91
C LEU A 56 6.19 -8.73 3.13
N MET A 57 4.93 -9.20 3.16
CA MET A 57 4.39 -9.98 4.28
C MET A 57 5.06 -11.35 4.42
N ARG A 58 5.50 -11.94 3.31
CA ARG A 58 6.24 -13.21 3.28
C ARG A 58 7.72 -13.05 3.60
N GLY A 59 8.22 -11.81 3.68
CA GLY A 59 9.64 -11.52 3.88
C GLY A 59 10.53 -11.86 2.67
N ARG A 60 9.96 -11.81 1.46
CA ARG A 60 10.63 -12.23 0.19
C ARG A 60 10.74 -11.06 -0.80
N LEU A 61 11.08 -9.88 -0.32
CA LEU A 61 11.25 -8.69 -1.17
C LEU A 61 12.38 -8.86 -2.19
N ASP A 62 13.36 -9.71 -1.90
CA ASP A 62 14.44 -10.12 -2.79
C ASP A 62 13.95 -10.79 -4.09
N THR A 63 12.74 -11.35 -4.07
CA THR A 63 12.10 -11.93 -5.27
C THR A 63 11.52 -10.87 -6.21
N LEU A 64 11.39 -9.63 -5.75
CA LEU A 64 10.90 -8.50 -6.55
C LEU A 64 12.07 -7.68 -7.09
N GLN A 65 12.07 -7.40 -8.39
CA GLN A 65 12.94 -6.38 -8.95
C GLN A 65 12.38 -5.00 -8.60
N ALA A 66 13.12 -4.19 -7.83
CA ALA A 66 12.77 -2.79 -7.61
C ALA A 66 12.71 -2.06 -8.97
N GLY A 67 11.75 -1.13 -9.08
CA GLY A 67 11.55 -0.32 -10.27
C GLY A 67 12.47 0.89 -10.32
#